data_AF-A0A932H4R7-F1
#
_entry.id   AF-A0A932H4R7-F1
#
_cell.length_a   1.000
_cell.length_b   1.000
_cell.length_c   1.000
_cell.angle_alpha   90.00
_cell.angle_beta   90.00
_cell.angle_gamma   90.00
#
_symmetry.space_group_name_H-M   'P 1'
#
loop_
_entity.id
_entity.type
_entity.pdbx_description
1 polymer ?
#
loop_
_entity_poly.entity_id
_entity_poly.type
_entity_poly.pdbx_seq_one_letter_code
_entity_poly.pdbx_strand_id
1 'polypeptide(L)' 'MKDAVQRINVEYGLNLTEEEIEIITKQVEAGKRLFQKLYEVDVEGVVPALKIDPAERP' A
#
# COMPACT_ATOMS: atom_id res chain seq x y z
N MET A 1 1.84 -11.10 4.59
CA MET A 1 1.69 -9.63 4.62
C MET A 1 2.88 -8.96 5.31
N LYS A 2 3.39 -9.54 6.40
CA LYS A 2 4.61 -9.09 7.10
C LYS A 2 5.80 -8.80 6.18
N ASP A 3 6.09 -9.68 5.22
CA ASP A 3 7.17 -9.46 4.23
C ASP A 3 6.97 -8.20 3.38
N ALA A 4 5.72 -7.87 3.03
CA ALA A 4 5.41 -6.67 2.27
C ALA A 4 5.64 -5.40 3.12
N VAL A 5 5.26 -5.45 4.39
CA VAL A 5 5.53 -4.37 5.36
C VAL A 5 7.04 -4.20 5.57
N GLN A 6 7.79 -5.30 5.69
CA GLN A 6 9.25 -5.27 5.78
C GLN A 6 9.92 -4.69 4.54
N ARG A 7 9.46 -5.05 3.33
CA ARG A 7 9.98 -4.45 2.09
C ARG A 7 9.74 -2.94 2.05
N ILE A 8 8.53 -2.48 2.40
CA ILE A 8 8.20 -1.04 2.44
C ILE A 8 9.03 -0.33 3.52
N ASN A 9 9.21 -0.95 4.70
CA ASN A 9 10.07 -0.41 5.75
C ASN A 9 11.49 -0.13 5.25
N VAL A 10 12.07 -1.07 4.49
CA VAL A 10 13.40 -0.94 3.89
C VAL A 10 13.42 0.08 2.75
N GLU A 11 12.47 -0.02 1.81
CA GLU A 11 12.40 0.83 0.61
C GLU A 11 12.28 2.32 0.97
N TYR A 12 11.49 2.63 1.99
CA TYR A 12 11.22 4.02 2.41
C TYR A 12 12.02 4.42 3.66
N GLY A 13 12.92 3.57 4.17
CA GLY A 13 13.76 3.89 5.33
C GLY A 13 12.98 4.26 6.59
N LEU A 14 11.85 3.60 6.85
CA LEU A 14 10.92 3.96 7.91
C LEU A 14 11.43 3.61 9.32
N ASN A 15 12.47 2.78 9.41
CA ASN A 15 13.11 2.34 10.66
C ASN A 15 12.14 1.74 11.68
N LEU A 16 11.12 1.03 11.21
CA LEU A 16 10.13 0.37 12.06
C LEU A 16 10.77 -0.75 12.86
N THR A 17 10.37 -0.83 14.12
CA THR A 17 10.68 -1.97 15.01
C THR A 17 9.86 -3.20 14.63
N GLU A 18 10.27 -4.37 15.12
CA GLU A 18 9.56 -5.62 14.87
C GLU A 18 8.11 -5.61 15.41
N GLU A 19 7.88 -4.94 16.55
CA GLU A 19 6.54 -4.79 17.13
C GLU A 19 5.65 -3.90 16.26
N GLU A 20 6.18 -2.78 15.76
CA GLU A 20 5.45 -1.89 14.84
C GLU A 20 5.12 -2.60 13.52
N ILE A 21 6.07 -3.39 12.99
CA ILE A 21 5.84 -4.22 11.80
C ILE A 21 4.68 -5.19 12.03
N GLU A 22 4.59 -5.82 13.20
CA GLU A 22 3.47 -6.71 13.53
C GLU A 22 2.13 -5.98 13.64
N ILE A 23 2.11 -4.82 14.31
CA ILE A 23 0.90 -4.01 14.45
C ILE A 23 0.41 -3.55 13.07
N ILE A 24 1.30 -3.00 12.25
CA ILE A 24 0.99 -2.53 10.90
C ILE A 24 0.53 -3.69 10.02
N THR A 25 1.16 -4.87 10.13
CA THR A 25 0.74 -6.07 9.40
C THR A 25 -0.72 -6.40 9.67
N LYS A 26 -1.15 -6.40 10.95
CA LYS A 26 -2.55 -6.65 11.33
C LYS A 26 -3.49 -5.59 10.77
N GLN A 27 -3.09 -4.32 10.81
CA GLN A 27 -3.90 -3.21 10.27
C GLN A 27 -4.05 -3.31 8.75
N VAL A 28 -2.97 -3.62 8.02
CA VAL A 28 -2.98 -3.79 6.56
C VAL A 28 -3.85 -4.98 6.16
N GLU A 29 -3.81 -6.08 6.91
CA GLU A 29 -4.69 -7.23 6.66
C GLU A 29 -6.17 -6.89 6.88
N ALA A 30 -6.49 -6.08 7.89
CA ALA A 30 -7.84 -5.55 8.08
C ALA A 30 -8.24 -4.60 6.94
N GLY A 31 -7.37 -3.66 6.57
CA GLY A 31 -7.59 -2.70 5.48
C GLY A 31 -7.75 -3.37 4.11
N LYS A 32 -7.00 -4.44 3.84
CA LYS A 32 -7.12 -5.21 2.59
C LYS A 32 -8.56 -5.65 2.34
N ARG A 33 -9.30 -6.06 3.38
CA ARG A 33 -10.72 -6.43 3.26
C ARG A 33 -11.61 -5.25 2.88
N LEU A 34 -11.31 -4.05 3.36
CA LEU A 34 -12.06 -2.84 3.01
C LEU A 34 -11.84 -2.46 1.53
N PHE A 35 -10.61 -2.59 1.04
CA PHE A 35 -10.25 -2.22 -0.33
C PHE A 35 -10.47 -3.34 -1.36
N GLN A 36 -10.85 -4.57 -0.95
CA GLN A 36 -11.11 -5.68 -1.86
C GLN A 36 -12.13 -5.31 -2.95
N LYS A 37 -13.17 -4.56 -2.60
CA LYS A 37 -14.20 -4.12 -3.55
C LYS A 37 -13.68 -3.24 -4.68
N LEU A 38 -12.54 -2.56 -4.49
CA LEU A 38 -11.95 -1.74 -5.56
C LEU A 38 -11.37 -2.60 -6.70
N TYR A 39 -11.06 -3.87 -6.44
CA TYR A 39 -10.56 -4.80 -7.47
C TYR A 39 -11.68 -5.48 -8.26
N GLU A 40 -12.94 -5.33 -7.85
CA GLU A 40 -14.11 -5.89 -8.53
C GLU A 40 -14.65 -4.92 -9.60
N VAL A 41 -14.15 -3.69 -9.64
CA VAL A 41 -14.58 -2.65 -10.58
C VAL A 41 -13.82 -2.80 -11.89
N ASP A 42 -14.55 -2.90 -13.00
CA ASP A 42 -13.96 -2.79 -14.33
C ASP A 42 -13.58 -1.33 -14.61
N VAL A 43 -12.30 -1.13 -14.90
CA VAL A 43 -11.70 0.18 -15.15
C VAL A 43 -11.26 0.33 -16.61
N GLU A 44 -11.67 -0.57 -17.50
CA GLU A 44 -11.39 -0.45 -18.93
C GLU A 44 -11.97 0.87 -19.48
N GLY A 45 -11.11 1.68 -20.11
CA GLY A 45 -11.48 2.99 -20.64
C GLY A 45 -11.63 4.11 -19.60
N VAL A 46 -11.44 3.84 -18.30
CA VAL A 46 -11.45 4.87 -17.25
C VAL A 46 -10.09 5.55 -17.19
N VAL A 47 -10.08 6.88 -17.36
CA VAL A 47 -8.87 7.70 -17.23
C VAL A 47 -8.70 8.13 -15.76
N PRO A 48 -7.53 7.93 -15.12
CA PRO A 48 -7.28 8.40 -13.77
C PRO A 48 -7.50 9.92 -13.64
N ALA A 49 -8.22 10.34 -12.60
CA ALA A 49 -8.53 11.75 -12.36
C ALA A 49 -7.28 12.60 -12.07
N LEU A 50 -6.22 11.99 -11.53
CA LEU A 50 -4.92 12.61 -11.33
C LEU A 50 -3.88 11.80 -12.11
N LYS A 51 -3.12 12.48 -12.97
CA LYS A 51 -1.89 11.92 -13.52
C LYS A 51 -0.83 11.98 -12.42
N ILE A 52 -0.37 10.83 -11.93
CA ILE A 52 0.85 10.78 -11.13
C ILE A 52 1.99 10.95 -12.13
N ASP A 53 2.59 12.14 -12.20
CA ASP A 53 3.78 12.36 -13.00
C ASP A 53 4.97 11.67 -12.31
N PRO A 54 5.64 10.68 -12.94
CA PRO A 54 6.80 10.03 -12.35
C PRO A 54 7.96 11.00 -12.06
N ALA A 55 7.97 12.18 -12.69
CA ALA A 55 8.98 13.21 -12.50
C ALA A 55 8.78 14.08 -11.24
N GLU A 56 7.61 14.02 -10.59
CA GLU A 56 7.29 14.79 -9.37
C GLU A 56 7.46 13.96 -8.07
N ARG A 57 8.15 12.82 -8.12
CA ARG A 57 8.54 12.12 -6.89
C ARG A 57 9.60 12.95 -6.15
N PRO A 58 9.39 13.30 -4.87
CA PRO A 58 10.40 13.95 -4.04
C PRO A 58 11.60 13.04 -3.77
#